data_AF-A0A847MKW1-F1
#
_entry.id   AF-A0A847MKW1-F1
#
_cell.length_a   1.000
_cell.length_b   1.000
_cell.length_c   1.000
_cell.angle_alpha   90.00
_cell.angle_beta   90.00
_cell.angle_gamma   90.00
#
_symmetry.space_group_name_H-M   'P 1'
#
loop_
_entity.id
_entity.type
_entity.pdbx_description
1 polymer ?
#
loop_
_entity_poly.entity_id
_entity_poly.type
_entity_poly.pdbx_seq_one_letter_code
_entity_poly.pdbx_strand_id
1 'polypeptide(L)'
;MLAKPVVKWAGGKYRLSATIIEKSQEFLDWNRFERYVEPFVGGGGMFFAVCNQFQFKEKVISDVNPELVNLYLKLRDQSVELLAVLQSLQ
;
A
#
# COMPACT_ATOMS: atom_id res chain seq x y z
N MET A 1 5.42 4.19 -13.86
CA MET A 1 5.47 2.85 -13.22
C MET A 1 4.40 2.79 -12.14
N LEU A 2 3.70 1.66 -12.00
CA LEU A 2 2.72 1.46 -10.91
C LEU A 2 3.43 0.89 -9.67
N ALA A 3 3.05 1.37 -8.48
CA ALA A 3 3.60 0.88 -7.22
C ALA A 3 3.10 -0.55 -6.92
N LYS A 4 3.95 -1.36 -6.27
CA LYS A 4 3.67 -2.75 -5.88
C LYS A 4 4.19 -3.03 -4.47
N PRO A 5 3.65 -4.05 -3.77
CA PRO A 5 4.20 -4.55 -2.51
C PRO A 5 5.72 -4.77 -2.58
N VAL A 6 6.45 -4.19 -1.62
CA VAL A 6 7.92 -4.29 -1.51
C VAL A 6 8.38 -5.55 -0.76
N VAL A 7 7.49 -6.18 0.00
CA VAL A 7 7.78 -7.35 0.82
C VAL A 7 6.74 -8.44 0.57
N LYS A 8 7.18 -9.71 0.55
CA LYS A 8 6.26 -10.85 0.56
C LYS A 8 5.59 -10.92 1.93
N TRP A 9 4.26 -10.97 1.94
CA TRP A 9 3.48 -11.01 3.17
C TRP A 9 2.39 -12.07 3.07
N ALA A 10 2.20 -12.85 4.14
CA ALA A 10 1.11 -13.81 4.21
C ALA A 10 -0.24 -13.09 4.11
N GLY A 11 -1.19 -13.65 3.35
CA GLY A 11 -2.50 -13.01 3.14
C GLY A 11 -2.48 -11.78 2.22
N GLY A 12 -1.44 -11.63 1.39
CA GLY A 12 -1.34 -10.56 0.40
C GLY A 12 -2.52 -10.53 -0.57
N LYS A 13 -3.32 -9.47 -0.50
CA LYS A 13 -4.58 -9.30 -1.26
C LYS A 13 -4.38 -8.84 -2.71
N TYR A 14 -3.14 -8.65 -3.17
CA TYR A 14 -2.85 -8.11 -4.50
C TYR A 14 -3.50 -8.89 -5.65
N ARG A 15 -3.60 -10.23 -5.55
CA ARG A 15 -4.29 -11.03 -6.59
C ARG A 15 -5.81 -10.85 -6.59
N LEU A 16 -6.39 -10.56 -5.43
CA LEU A 16 -7.83 -10.37 -5.25
C LEU A 16 -8.25 -8.91 -5.43
N SER A 17 -7.31 -7.97 -5.49
CA SER A 17 -7.61 -6.54 -5.47
C SER A 17 -8.42 -6.08 -6.66
N ALA A 18 -8.15 -6.62 -7.85
CA ALA A 18 -8.90 -6.32 -9.06
C ALA A 18 -10.38 -6.67 -8.88
N THR A 19 -10.67 -7.89 -8.42
CA THR A 19 -12.04 -8.35 -8.16
C THR A 19 -12.71 -7.57 -7.05
N ILE A 20 -12.00 -7.25 -5.96
CA ILE A 20 -12.56 -6.45 -4.85
C ILE A 20 -12.94 -5.06 -5.35
N ILE A 21 -12.07 -4.40 -6.12
CA ILE A 21 -12.33 -3.06 -6.67
C ILE A 21 -13.52 -3.10 -7.62
N GLU A 22 -13.54 -4.03 -8.58
CA GLU A 22 -14.64 -4.20 -9.53
C GLU A 22 -15.98 -4.40 -8.81
N LYS A 23 -16.03 -5.33 -7.85
CA LYS A 23 -17.26 -5.58 -7.08
C LYS A 23 -17.68 -4.42 -6.22
N SER A 24 -16.74 -3.66 -5.66
CA SER A 24 -17.07 -2.49 -4.86
C SER A 24 -17.71 -1.36 -5.67
N GLN A 25 -17.38 -1.23 -6.97
CA GLN A 25 -17.94 -0.19 -7.84
C GLN A 25 -19.44 -0.35 -8.10
N GLU A 26 -20.03 -1.53 -7.83
CA GLU A 26 -21.47 -1.75 -7.90
C GLU A 26 -22.24 -0.92 -6.86
N PHE A 27 -21.60 -0.50 -5.76
CA PHE A 27 -22.23 0.24 -4.66
C PHE A 27 -21.37 1.38 -4.06
N LEU A 28 -20.14 1.58 -4.53
CA LEU A 28 -19.22 2.63 -4.10
C LEU A 28 -18.66 3.39 -5.31
N ASP A 29 -18.83 4.71 -5.31
CA ASP A 29 -18.06 5.58 -6.19
C ASP A 29 -16.79 6.04 -5.46
N TRP A 30 -15.67 5.39 -5.79
CA TRP A 30 -14.35 5.64 -5.20
C TRP A 30 -13.91 7.10 -5.31
N ASN A 31 -14.33 7.84 -6.34
CA ASN A 31 -13.91 9.22 -6.56
C ASN A 31 -14.62 10.22 -5.63
N ARG A 32 -15.65 9.79 -4.89
CA ARG A 32 -16.34 10.62 -3.89
C ARG A 32 -15.62 10.70 -2.56
N PHE A 33 -14.64 9.84 -2.33
CA PHE A 33 -13.92 9.78 -1.07
C PHE A 33 -12.64 10.60 -1.12
N GLU A 34 -12.44 11.46 -0.13
CA GLU A 34 -11.21 12.25 -0.02
C GLU A 34 -10.09 11.50 0.70
N ARG A 35 -10.43 10.50 1.52
CA ARG A 35 -9.49 9.76 2.38
C ARG A 35 -9.64 8.25 2.19
N TYR A 36 -8.51 7.57 1.99
CA TYR A 36 -8.42 6.12 2.04
C TYR A 36 -7.73 5.68 3.34
N VAL A 37 -8.32 4.71 4.04
CA VAL A 37 -7.77 4.16 5.29
C VAL A 37 -7.70 2.64 5.18
N GLU A 38 -6.51 2.07 5.35
CA GLU A 38 -6.29 0.62 5.41
C GLU A 38 -5.67 0.23 6.75
N PRO A 39 -6.48 -0.23 7.74
CA PRO A 39 -6.01 -0.45 9.10
C PRO A 39 -5.14 -1.71 9.28
N PHE A 40 -5.11 -2.59 8.26
CA PHE A 40 -4.39 -3.87 8.24
C PHE A 40 -3.61 -4.01 6.92
N VAL A 41 -2.65 -3.12 6.71
CA VAL A 41 -2.00 -2.98 5.39
C VAL A 41 -1.21 -4.22 4.97
N GLY A 42 -0.58 -4.94 5.91
CA GLY A 42 0.34 -6.03 5.57
C GLY A 42 1.36 -5.58 4.50
N GLY A 43 1.55 -6.38 3.45
CA GLY A 43 2.40 -5.98 2.31
C GLY A 43 1.84 -4.86 1.40
N GLY A 44 0.70 -4.26 1.70
CA GLY A 44 0.11 -3.15 0.93
C GLY A 44 -0.55 -3.55 -0.38
N GLY A 45 -0.96 -4.81 -0.51
CA GLY A 45 -1.54 -5.35 -1.75
C GLY A 45 -2.80 -4.61 -2.23
N MET A 46 -3.74 -4.33 -1.31
CA MET A 46 -4.93 -3.51 -1.64
C MET A 46 -4.55 -2.03 -1.76
N PHE A 47 -3.83 -1.49 -0.79
CA PHE A 47 -3.38 -0.09 -0.76
C PHE A 47 -2.82 0.37 -2.11
N PHE A 48 -1.81 -0.35 -2.63
CA PHE A 48 -1.19 0.01 -3.90
C PHE A 48 -2.15 -0.16 -5.07
N ALA A 49 -2.96 -1.22 -5.11
CA ALA A 49 -3.94 -1.42 -6.17
C ALA A 49 -4.98 -0.29 -6.23
N VAL A 50 -5.51 0.12 -5.08
CA VAL A 50 -6.49 1.20 -4.95
C VAL A 50 -5.86 2.55 -5.29
N CYS A 51 -4.69 2.88 -4.72
CA CYS A 51 -4.02 4.17 -4.95
C CYS A 51 -3.43 4.33 -6.35
N ASN A 52 -3.22 3.22 -7.08
CA ASN A 52 -2.84 3.25 -8.49
C ASN A 52 -4.03 3.58 -9.42
N GLN A 53 -5.27 3.34 -8.97
CA GLN A 53 -6.48 3.55 -9.77
C GLN A 53 -7.24 4.83 -9.39
N PHE A 54 -7.23 5.20 -8.11
CA PHE A 54 -8.00 6.32 -7.58
C PHE A 54 -7.11 7.32 -6.86
N GLN A 55 -7.55 8.59 -6.84
CA GLN A 55 -6.85 9.67 -6.16
C GLN A 55 -7.56 10.01 -4.86
N PHE A 56 -6.79 10.12 -3.78
CA PHE A 56 -7.26 10.53 -2.46
C PHE A 56 -6.38 11.67 -1.98
N LYS A 57 -6.98 12.67 -1.33
CA LYS A 57 -6.27 13.76 -0.65
C LYS A 57 -5.44 13.21 0.50
N GLU A 58 -5.99 12.23 1.21
CA GLU A 58 -5.33 11.61 2.35
C GLU A 58 -5.31 10.08 2.26
N LYS A 59 -4.20 9.49 2.67
CA LYS A 59 -3.93 8.04 2.60
C LYS A 59 -3.33 7.61 3.92
N VAL A 60 -4.05 6.77 4.65
CA VAL A 60 -3.63 6.28 5.97
C VAL A 60 -3.53 4.76 5.91
N ILE A 61 -2.37 4.24 6.29
CA ILE A 61 -2.15 2.81 6.47
C ILE A 61 -1.70 2.57 7.91
N SER A 62 -2.13 1.45 8.49
CA SER A 62 -1.61 0.98 9.77
C SER A 62 -1.45 -0.53 9.76
N ASP A 63 -0.64 -1.02 10.69
CA ASP A 63 -0.53 -2.42 11.03
C ASP A 63 -0.16 -2.54 12.51
N VAL A 64 -0.44 -3.69 13.12
CA VAL A 64 -0.01 -3.98 14.49
C VAL A 64 1.49 -4.28 14.55
N ASN A 65 2.09 -4.70 13.45
CA ASN A 65 3.52 -5.00 13.38
C ASN A 65 4.36 -3.71 13.28
N PRO A 66 5.11 -3.32 14.33
CA PRO A 66 5.87 -2.08 14.34
C PRO A 66 7.03 -2.09 13.34
N GLU A 67 7.61 -3.25 13.02
CA GLU A 67 8.68 -3.37 12.03
C GLU A 67 8.17 -3.12 10.61
N LEU A 68 6.95 -3.58 10.31
CA LEU A 68 6.30 -3.29 9.05
C LEU A 68 5.97 -1.81 8.91
N VAL A 69 5.47 -1.19 9.99
CA VAL A 69 5.23 0.26 10.02
C VAL A 69 6.54 1.03 9.81
N ASN A 70 7.62 0.63 10.49
CA ASN A 70 8.94 1.22 10.32
C ASN A 70 9.45 1.08 8.87
N LEU A 71 9.30 -0.10 8.25
CA LEU A 71 9.65 -0.30 6.84
C LEU A 71 8.96 0.72 5.93
N TYR A 72 7.64 0.90 6.07
CA TYR A 72 6.90 1.88 5.26
C TYR A 72 7.30 3.33 5.55
N LEU A 73 7.59 3.67 6.80
CA LEU A 73 8.11 5.00 7.16
C LEU A 73 9.47 5.26 6.51
N LYS A 74 10.38 4.29 6.54
CA LYS A 74 11.70 4.40 5.88
C LYS A 74 11.58 4.49 4.36
N LEU A 75 10.68 3.71 3.75
CA LEU A 75 10.40 3.81 2.31
C LEU A 75 9.82 5.17 1.92
N ARG A 76 9.00 5.79 2.79
CA ARG A 76 8.39 7.10 2.53
C ARG A 76 9.38 8.25 2.72
N ASP A 77 10.09 8.25 3.84
CA ASP A 77 10.83 9.41 4.33
C ASP A 77 12.34 9.35 4.03
N GLN A 78 12.89 8.15 3.79
CA GLN A 78 14.35 7.91 3.69
C GLN A 78 14.69 6.90 2.58
N SER A 79 13.99 7.01 1.43
CA SER A 79 14.10 6.03 0.35
C SER A 79 15.50 5.97 -0.28
N VAL A 80 16.20 7.10 -0.38
CA VAL A 80 17.54 7.20 -0.96
C VAL A 80 18.57 6.54 -0.05
N GLU A 81 18.53 6.85 1.24
CA GLU A 81 19.43 6.27 2.25
C GLU A 81 19.18 4.77 2.39
N LEU A 82 17.92 4.35 2.41
CA LEU A 82 17.55 2.94 2.45
C LEU A 82 18.12 2.19 1.22
N LEU A 83 18.00 2.77 0.03
CA LEU A 83 18.53 2.16 -1.19
C LEU A 83 20.06 2.04 -1.14
N ALA A 84 20.76 3.08 -0.67
CA ALA A 84 22.21 3.06 -0.53
C ALA A 84 22.68 1.96 0.43
N VAL A 85 22.02 1.80 1.58
CA VAL A 85 22.32 0.72 2.53
C VAL A 85 22.08 -0.64 1.90
N LEU A 86 20.93 -0.85 1.24
CA LEU A 86 20.62 -2.13 0.60
C LEU A 86 21.62 -2.50 -0.51
N GLN A 87 22.09 -1.52 -1.28
CA GLN A 87 23.12 -1.73 -2.31
C GLN A 87 24.48 -2.10 -1.71
N SER A 88 24.81 -1.59 -0.52
CA SER A 88 26.07 -1.95 0.17
C SER A 88 26.09 -3.38 0.74
N LEU A 89 24.92 -4.04 0.81
CA LEU A 89 24.76 -5.41 1.31
C LEU A 89 24.78 -6.48 0.21
N GLN A 90 24.89 -6.07 -1.06
CA GLN A 90 25.03 -6.95 -2.23
C GLN A 90 26.49 -7.12 -2.62
#